data_AF-A0A6G2XI41-F1
#
_entry.id   AF-A0A6G2XI41-F1
#
_cell.length_a   1.000
_cell.length_b   1.000
_cell.length_c   1.000
_cell.angle_alpha   90.00
_cell.angle_beta   90.00
_cell.angle_gamma   90.00
#
_symmetry.space_group_name_H-M   'P 1'
#
loop_
_entity.id
_entity.type
_entity.pdbx_description
1 polymer ?
#
loop_
_entity_poly.entity_id
_entity_poly.type
_entity_poly.pdbx_seq_one_letter_code
_entity_poly.pdbx_strand_id
1 'polypeptide(L)'
;MPEADHDLFEERFTHVLRDTGAALDTGRRDLAAEGAARGRRLVARRRAAVAGGVAAVALVGVGGALVLPGGQGGDGRQQSAAGSPKGGVTTTAAETGAAKPAVSAASLLGTFKKLLPGGRLTQTEARGTDERSSAKNMYATPYVQGVYDDGRGKAAISVGINRVPPGTQEARQNTQCPDKAFIAYDSCSTTKLADGSALMILKGYEYPDKRSGTKLWRAELVTPTGQFIDVQEWNAAAEKDAPVTRPEPPLSAARLTALATAAEWRTAADAIPASQWPKPAPNEPKGPTGSVSATLAGLLPKGVEIVSKGNADPEFGYVVVDDGKGASLVQLNVQPDMRDVEGELFGADTKVLPDGTKVVTHRSAGDKDIAGIVMWTVDTIRPDGRRVVISAFNSGAQTTAPTRKTPALTLSRLEKIATDPKWNTLG
;
A
#
# COMPACT_ATOMS: atom_id res chain seq x y z
N MET A 1 56.95 18.76 21.30
CA MET A 1 56.73 18.86 19.84
C MET A 1 56.17 20.24 19.56
N PRO A 2 56.64 20.98 18.55
CA PRO A 2 56.23 22.36 18.31
C PRO A 2 54.82 22.42 17.67
N GLU A 3 54.01 23.42 18.04
CA GLU A 3 52.65 23.69 17.53
C GLU A 3 52.55 23.72 16.00
N ALA A 4 53.62 24.14 15.30
CA ALA A 4 53.64 24.26 13.84
C ALA A 4 53.50 22.92 13.08
N ASP A 5 53.88 21.78 13.69
CA ASP A 5 53.72 20.45 13.06
C ASP A 5 52.28 19.93 13.19
N HIS A 6 51.50 20.43 14.15
CA HIS A 6 50.13 19.99 14.37
C HIS A 6 49.17 20.59 13.34
N ASP A 7 49.33 21.89 13.03
CA ASP A 7 48.51 22.59 12.04
C ASP A 7 48.71 22.03 10.62
N LEU A 8 49.95 21.66 10.26
CA LEU A 8 50.26 21.04 8.96
C LEU A 8 49.67 19.63 8.81
N PHE A 9 49.57 18.88 9.92
CA PHE A 9 48.91 17.58 9.93
C PHE A 9 47.40 17.72 9.75
N GLU A 10 46.76 18.62 10.49
CA GLU A 10 45.32 18.87 10.40
C GLU A 10 44.91 19.42 9.03
N GLU A 11 45.70 20.32 8.43
CA GLU A 11 45.45 20.82 7.08
C GLU A 11 45.60 19.73 6.02
N ARG A 12 46.65 18.89 6.10
CA ARG A 12 46.82 17.76 5.19
C ARG A 12 45.72 16.71 5.37
N PHE A 13 45.33 16.42 6.60
CA PHE A 13 44.27 15.47 6.90
C PHE A 13 42.93 15.96 6.35
N THR A 14 42.61 17.24 6.54
CA THR A 14 41.40 17.85 6.00
C THR A 14 41.42 17.94 4.47
N HIS A 15 42.59 18.18 3.86
CA HIS A 15 42.76 18.15 2.41
C HIS A 15 42.54 16.75 1.84
N VAL A 16 43.12 15.72 2.46
CA VAL A 16 42.94 14.32 2.06
C VAL A 16 41.48 13.87 2.22
N LEU A 17 40.79 14.30 3.29
CA LEU A 17 39.36 14.03 3.45
C LEU A 17 38.48 14.73 2.40
N ARG A 18 38.83 15.97 2.00
CA ARG A 18 38.12 16.67 0.92
C ARG A 18 38.39 16.05 -0.45
N ASP A 19 39.63 15.66 -0.74
CA ASP A 19 39.99 14.96 -1.98
C ASP A 19 39.33 13.59 -2.05
N THR A 20 39.34 12.83 -0.95
CA THR A 20 38.65 11.52 -0.86
C THR A 20 37.13 11.70 -0.99
N GLY A 21 36.57 12.77 -0.41
CA GLY A 21 35.15 13.13 -0.54
C GLY A 21 34.76 13.60 -1.95
N ALA A 22 35.66 14.26 -2.68
CA ALA A 22 35.47 14.68 -4.06
C ALA A 22 35.65 13.52 -5.05
N ALA A 23 36.50 12.54 -4.73
CA ALA A 23 36.67 11.30 -5.48
C ALA A 23 35.51 10.30 -5.29
N LEU A 24 34.66 10.51 -4.28
CA LEU A 24 33.37 9.81 -4.11
C LEU A 24 32.29 10.44 -5.00
N ASP A 25 32.55 10.59 -6.30
CA ASP A 25 31.48 10.75 -7.29
C ASP A 25 30.81 9.39 -7.52
N THR A 26 30.07 8.96 -6.51
CA THR A 26 29.16 7.83 -6.68
C THR A 26 28.02 8.34 -7.55
N GLY A 27 27.93 7.82 -8.77
CA GLY A 27 26.86 8.16 -9.71
C GLY A 27 25.53 8.06 -8.98
N ARG A 28 24.93 9.21 -8.64
CA ARG A 28 23.67 9.24 -7.86
C ARG A 28 22.56 8.47 -8.57
N ARG A 29 22.67 8.35 -9.91
CA ARG A 29 21.82 7.51 -10.75
C ARG A 29 22.09 6.02 -10.55
N ASP A 30 23.34 5.62 -10.37
CA ASP A 30 23.73 4.23 -10.11
C ASP A 30 23.33 3.82 -8.69
N LEU A 31 23.52 4.69 -7.69
CA LEU A 31 22.99 4.46 -6.34
C LEU A 31 21.46 4.43 -6.27
N ALA A 32 20.77 5.26 -7.07
CA ALA A 32 19.32 5.21 -7.18
C ALA A 32 18.84 3.95 -7.93
N ALA A 33 19.57 3.52 -8.97
CA ALA A 33 19.27 2.32 -9.74
C ALA A 33 19.53 1.05 -8.91
N GLU A 34 20.64 0.99 -8.19
CA GLU A 34 20.98 -0.07 -7.24
C GLU A 34 20.05 -0.03 -6.01
N GLY A 35 19.69 1.15 -5.53
CA GLY A 35 18.69 1.34 -4.47
C GLY A 35 17.30 0.87 -4.90
N ALA A 36 16.90 1.15 -6.14
CA ALA A 36 15.65 0.65 -6.72
C ALA A 36 15.73 -0.86 -7.00
N ALA A 37 16.87 -1.38 -7.45
CA ALA A 37 17.10 -2.81 -7.61
C ALA A 37 17.06 -3.53 -6.26
N ARG A 38 17.65 -2.95 -5.21
CA ARG A 38 17.59 -3.44 -3.82
C ARG A 38 16.18 -3.32 -3.24
N GLY A 39 15.44 -2.26 -3.58
CA GLY A 39 14.03 -2.09 -3.22
C GLY A 39 13.16 -3.15 -3.87
N ARG A 40 13.32 -3.36 -5.19
CA ARG A 40 12.69 -4.48 -5.92
C ARG A 40 13.10 -5.82 -5.32
N ARG A 41 14.36 -6.01 -4.93
CA ARG A 41 14.86 -7.22 -4.24
C ARG A 41 14.20 -7.44 -2.89
N LEU A 42 13.99 -6.39 -2.10
CA LEU A 42 13.30 -6.48 -0.80
C LEU A 42 11.80 -6.77 -0.98
N VAL A 43 11.15 -6.17 -1.98
CA VAL A 43 9.75 -6.44 -2.32
C VAL A 43 9.58 -7.83 -2.93
N ALA A 44 10.50 -8.27 -3.79
CA ALA A 44 10.54 -9.61 -4.37
C ALA A 44 10.77 -10.68 -3.30
N ARG A 45 11.66 -10.44 -2.33
CA ARG A 45 11.84 -11.31 -1.14
C ARG A 45 10.58 -11.37 -0.27
N ARG A 46 9.90 -10.24 -0.09
CA ARG A 46 8.59 -10.20 0.62
C ARG A 46 7.50 -10.95 -0.16
N ARG A 47 7.49 -10.88 -1.49
CA ARG A 47 6.56 -11.61 -2.36
C ARG A 47 6.91 -13.11 -2.49
N ALA A 48 8.19 -13.48 -2.38
CA ALA A 48 8.63 -14.87 -2.30
C ALA A 48 8.12 -15.55 -1.01
N ALA A 49 8.11 -14.82 0.12
CA ALA A 49 7.51 -15.31 1.37
C ALA A 49 5.96 -15.47 1.30
N VAL A 50 5.28 -14.82 0.36
CA VAL A 50 3.83 -14.95 0.15
C VAL A 50 3.47 -16.11 -0.79
N ALA A 51 4.46 -16.73 -1.45
CA ALA A 51 4.25 -17.90 -2.33
C ALA A 51 5.11 -19.12 -1.98
N GLY A 52 6.00 -19.04 -0.98
CA GLY A 52 6.86 -20.14 -0.56
C GLY A 52 7.12 -20.16 0.96
N GLY A 53 6.43 -21.07 1.66
CA GLY A 53 6.92 -21.70 2.89
C GLY A 53 6.86 -20.90 4.20
N VAL A 54 6.00 -21.36 5.10
CA VAL A 54 6.16 -21.18 6.55
C VAL A 54 7.49 -21.79 6.98
N ALA A 55 8.44 -20.96 7.40
CA ALA A 55 9.54 -21.37 8.28
C ALA A 55 9.31 -20.69 9.63
N ALA A 56 8.88 -21.50 10.61
CA ALA A 56 8.64 -21.06 11.98
C ALA A 56 9.96 -20.63 12.64
N VAL A 57 10.03 -19.37 13.07
CA VAL A 57 10.86 -18.97 14.21
C VAL A 57 9.95 -18.22 15.17
N ALA A 58 9.43 -18.98 16.14
CA ALA A 58 9.01 -18.41 17.42
C ALA A 58 10.28 -18.05 18.18
N LEU A 59 10.36 -16.85 18.77
CA LEU A 59 10.97 -16.61 20.08
C LEU A 59 10.82 -15.14 20.54
N VAL A 60 10.22 -15.01 21.73
CA VAL A 60 10.32 -13.95 22.74
C VAL A 60 9.54 -12.64 22.52
N GLY A 61 8.42 -12.56 23.22
CA GLY A 61 7.86 -11.31 23.72
C GLY A 61 8.57 -10.86 25.01
N VAL A 62 8.78 -9.56 25.12
CA VAL A 62 9.00 -8.73 26.33
C VAL A 62 8.60 -7.32 25.84
N GLY A 63 7.58 -6.61 26.35
CA GLY A 63 7.21 -6.41 27.75
C GLY A 63 8.05 -5.26 28.33
N GLY A 64 7.69 -4.00 28.09
CA GLY A 64 8.50 -2.90 28.63
C GLY A 64 7.94 -1.50 28.41
N ALA A 65 6.97 -1.12 29.25
CA ALA A 65 6.73 0.28 29.57
C ALA A 65 7.94 0.82 30.35
N LEU A 66 8.48 1.98 29.96
CA LEU A 66 9.37 2.75 30.81
C LEU A 66 8.98 4.24 30.80
N VAL A 67 8.32 4.56 31.90
CA VAL A 67 8.23 5.80 32.67
C VAL A 67 9.40 6.78 32.46
N LEU A 68 9.02 8.07 32.37
CA LEU A 68 9.86 9.27 32.46
C LEU A 68 10.81 9.24 33.67
N PRO A 69 11.85 10.08 33.66
CA PRO A 69 11.82 11.16 34.64
C PRO A 69 12.13 12.53 34.02
N GLY A 70 11.41 13.54 34.53
CA GLY A 70 11.74 14.93 34.33
C GLY A 70 13.04 15.33 35.04
N GLY A 71 13.66 16.38 34.52
CA GLY A 71 14.79 17.07 35.12
C GLY A 71 14.79 18.51 34.64
N GLN A 72 14.72 19.42 35.61
CA GLN A 72 14.41 20.83 35.51
C GLN A 72 15.69 21.67 35.52
N GLY A 73 15.65 22.84 34.88
CA GLY A 73 16.47 23.99 35.27
C GLY A 73 17.57 24.40 34.28
N GLY A 74 17.60 25.71 33.95
CA GLY A 74 18.76 26.34 33.33
C GLY A 74 18.43 27.58 32.51
N ASP A 75 18.07 28.68 33.18
CA ASP A 75 18.07 30.03 32.62
C ASP A 75 19.41 30.38 31.97
N GLY A 76 19.37 30.96 30.77
CA GLY A 76 20.55 31.32 30.00
C GLY A 76 20.26 32.43 29.00
N ARG A 77 20.00 33.62 29.53
CA ARG A 77 19.88 34.90 28.83
C ARG A 77 21.17 35.24 28.08
N GLN A 78 21.14 35.40 26.75
CA GLN A 78 22.05 36.33 26.06
C GLN A 78 21.36 37.02 24.87
N GLN A 79 21.59 38.33 24.85
CA GLN A 79 21.06 39.34 23.94
C GLN A 79 21.97 39.49 22.72
N SER A 80 21.33 39.83 21.59
CA SER A 80 21.72 40.76 20.52
C SER A 80 23.20 41.07 20.24
N ALA A 81 23.57 40.98 18.94
CA ALA A 81 24.37 42.01 18.25
C ALA A 81 24.10 42.03 16.72
N ALA A 82 23.84 43.26 16.22
CA ALA A 82 24.12 43.91 14.91
C ALA A 82 24.75 43.07 13.76
N GLY A 83 24.57 43.32 12.46
CA GLY A 83 23.99 44.36 11.61
C GLY A 83 24.52 44.16 10.17
N SER A 84 23.65 44.38 9.16
CA SER A 84 23.76 44.50 7.67
C SER A 84 25.15 44.61 6.96
N PRO A 85 25.31 44.32 5.63
CA PRO A 85 24.31 44.57 4.57
C PRO A 85 24.20 43.61 3.35
N LYS A 86 23.07 43.80 2.67
CA LYS A 86 22.67 43.52 1.28
C LYS A 86 23.74 42.95 0.31
N GLY A 87 23.44 41.77 -0.23
CA GLY A 87 23.91 41.29 -1.53
C GLY A 87 22.75 40.65 -2.26
N GLY A 88 22.25 41.30 -3.31
CA GLY A 88 21.15 40.82 -4.11
C GLY A 88 21.56 39.59 -4.92
N VAL A 89 20.77 38.52 -4.80
CA VAL A 89 20.71 37.46 -5.80
C VAL A 89 19.25 37.35 -6.18
N THR A 90 18.98 37.70 -7.43
CA THR A 90 17.73 37.50 -8.14
C THR A 90 17.25 36.06 -7.99
N THR A 91 16.30 35.84 -7.09
CA THR A 91 15.46 34.64 -7.08
C THR A 91 14.55 34.68 -8.30
N THR A 92 14.83 33.78 -9.23
CA THR A 92 13.88 33.27 -10.22
C THR A 92 12.52 33.07 -9.56
N ALA A 93 11.49 33.68 -10.15
CA ALA A 93 10.11 33.65 -9.68
C ALA A 93 9.65 32.20 -9.42
N ALA A 94 9.54 31.83 -8.15
CA ALA A 94 8.73 30.71 -7.72
C ALA A 94 7.28 31.20 -7.63
N GLU A 95 6.39 30.50 -8.31
CA GLU A 95 4.95 30.74 -8.36
C GLU A 95 4.39 30.96 -6.95
N THR A 96 4.08 32.21 -6.62
CA THR A 96 3.35 32.61 -5.43
C THR A 96 1.86 32.30 -5.61
N GLY A 97 1.51 31.01 -5.60
CA GLY A 97 0.17 30.62 -5.19
C GLY A 97 0.03 30.96 -3.71
N ALA A 98 -0.76 31.97 -3.36
CA ALA A 98 -1.01 32.35 -1.97
C ALA A 98 -1.42 31.10 -1.16
N ALA A 99 -0.64 30.76 -0.13
CA ALA A 99 -0.95 29.63 0.73
C ALA A 99 -2.32 29.86 1.37
N LYS A 100 -3.25 28.91 1.21
CA LYS A 100 -4.56 29.00 1.86
C LYS A 100 -4.36 29.02 3.38
N PRO A 101 -5.24 29.69 4.15
CA PRO A 101 -5.14 29.70 5.60
C PRO A 101 -5.11 28.29 6.16
N ALA A 102 -4.15 28.02 7.06
CA ALA A 102 -4.06 26.73 7.71
C ALA A 102 -5.31 26.45 8.55
N VAL A 103 -5.70 25.17 8.63
CA VAL A 103 -6.88 24.72 9.38
C VAL A 103 -6.41 24.01 10.64
N SER A 104 -6.78 24.53 11.81
CA SER A 104 -6.39 23.95 13.09
C SER A 104 -7.09 22.63 13.40
N ALA A 105 -6.50 21.82 14.29
CA ALA A 105 -7.14 20.61 14.83
C ALA A 105 -8.52 20.89 15.46
N ALA A 106 -8.65 22.00 16.19
CA ALA A 106 -9.92 22.40 16.81
C ALA A 106 -10.99 22.74 15.77
N SER A 107 -10.61 23.40 14.67
CA SER A 107 -11.51 23.69 13.55
C SER A 107 -11.99 22.40 12.88
N LEU A 108 -11.09 21.45 12.61
CA LEU A 108 -11.47 20.14 12.05
C LEU A 108 -12.42 19.37 12.97
N LEU A 109 -12.13 19.35 14.28
CA LEU A 109 -13.00 18.70 15.26
C LEU A 109 -14.39 19.34 15.34
N GLY A 110 -14.47 20.67 15.24
CA GLY A 110 -15.73 21.40 15.17
C GLY A 110 -16.55 21.02 13.94
N THR A 111 -15.90 20.98 12.76
CA THR A 111 -16.51 20.53 11.51
C THR A 111 -17.00 19.08 11.62
N PHE A 112 -16.17 18.18 12.15
CA PHE A 112 -16.53 16.77 12.32
C PHE A 112 -17.78 16.59 13.19
N LYS A 113 -17.84 17.27 14.34
CA LYS A 113 -19.02 17.27 15.22
C LYS A 113 -20.29 17.79 14.54
N LYS A 114 -20.16 18.81 13.68
CA LYS A 114 -21.28 19.40 12.94
C LYS A 114 -21.81 18.50 11.81
N LEU A 115 -20.90 17.77 11.14
CA LEU A 115 -21.24 16.92 10.00
C LEU A 115 -21.76 15.54 10.41
N LEU A 116 -21.37 15.04 11.59
CA LEU A 116 -21.96 13.83 12.14
C LEU A 116 -23.44 14.03 12.46
N PRO A 117 -24.28 12.98 12.29
CA PRO A 117 -25.64 13.01 12.80
C PRO A 117 -25.60 13.18 14.33
N GLY A 118 -26.72 13.59 14.93
CA GLY A 118 -26.82 13.71 16.39
C GLY A 118 -26.35 12.44 17.12
N GLY A 119 -25.99 12.57 18.40
CA GLY A 119 -25.34 11.49 19.16
C GLY A 119 -24.23 12.05 20.04
N ARG A 120 -23.55 11.18 20.79
CA ARG A 120 -22.46 11.58 21.66
C ARG A 120 -21.12 11.21 21.03
N LEU A 121 -20.26 12.21 20.86
CA LEU A 121 -18.87 12.00 20.43
C LEU A 121 -17.93 12.11 21.64
N THR A 122 -17.08 11.11 21.84
CA THR A 122 -16.10 11.02 22.93
C THR A 122 -14.74 10.58 22.39
N GLN A 123 -13.70 10.62 23.24
CA GLN A 123 -12.33 10.18 22.87
C GLN A 123 -11.86 10.79 21.54
N THR A 124 -12.07 12.09 21.40
CA THR A 124 -11.81 12.79 20.14
C THR A 124 -10.36 13.17 20.00
N GLU A 125 -9.82 12.98 18.82
CA GLU A 125 -8.48 13.42 18.44
C GLU A 125 -8.54 14.08 17.06
N ALA A 126 -7.72 15.09 16.84
CA ALA A 126 -7.62 15.76 15.55
C ALA A 126 -6.22 16.32 15.36
N ARG A 127 -5.81 16.43 14.10
CA ARG A 127 -4.59 17.10 13.65
C ARG A 127 -4.92 18.03 12.50
N GLY A 128 -4.57 19.30 12.64
CA GLY A 128 -4.74 20.33 11.61
C GLY A 128 -3.68 20.31 10.51
N THR A 129 -3.78 21.25 9.56
CA THR A 129 -2.77 21.50 8.52
C THR A 129 -1.66 22.46 8.98
N ASP A 130 -1.84 23.10 10.14
CA ASP A 130 -0.89 24.01 10.80
C ASP A 130 0.21 23.26 11.58
N GLU A 131 -0.07 22.02 11.99
CA GLU A 131 0.90 21.16 12.63
C GLU A 131 1.90 20.61 11.61
N ARG A 132 3.16 21.07 11.67
CA ARG A 132 4.23 20.54 10.83
C ARG A 132 4.41 19.04 11.09
N SER A 133 4.26 18.25 10.04
CA SER A 133 4.88 16.93 10.00
C SER A 133 6.38 17.12 10.25
N SER A 134 6.92 16.49 11.29
CA SER A 134 8.38 16.38 11.38
C SER A 134 8.83 15.66 10.12
N ALA A 135 9.90 16.12 9.48
CA ALA A 135 10.38 15.56 8.19
C ALA A 135 10.71 14.04 8.24
N LYS A 136 10.61 13.41 9.42
CA LYS A 136 10.77 11.97 9.63
C LYS A 136 9.46 11.18 9.57
N ASN A 137 8.29 11.83 9.64
CA ASN A 137 6.97 11.21 9.57
C ASN A 137 6.19 11.71 8.35
N MET A 138 6.48 11.11 7.19
CA MET A 138 5.80 11.34 5.90
C MET A 138 4.28 11.01 5.92
N TYR A 139 3.76 10.51 7.05
CA TYR A 139 2.37 10.10 7.25
C TYR A 139 1.55 11.04 8.15
N ALA A 140 2.05 12.23 8.49
CA ALA A 140 1.31 13.18 9.31
C ALA A 140 0.37 14.05 8.45
N THR A 141 -0.63 13.41 7.84
CA THR A 141 -1.74 14.10 7.16
C THR A 141 -2.76 14.60 8.19
N PRO A 142 -3.51 15.67 7.89
CA PRO A 142 -4.61 16.10 8.74
C PRO A 142 -5.66 14.99 8.88
N TYR A 143 -6.19 14.86 10.09
CA TYR A 143 -7.24 13.90 10.38
C TYR A 143 -8.10 14.35 11.55
N VAL A 144 -9.25 13.70 11.70
CA VAL A 144 -10.10 13.81 12.88
C VAL A 144 -10.75 12.47 13.16
N GLN A 145 -10.86 12.09 14.42
CA GLN A 145 -11.49 10.84 14.83
C GLN A 145 -12.20 10.98 16.18
N GLY A 146 -13.08 10.03 16.47
CA GLY A 146 -13.67 9.87 17.79
C GLY A 146 -14.59 8.67 17.89
N VAL A 147 -14.99 8.38 19.13
CA VAL A 147 -15.97 7.34 19.46
C VAL A 147 -17.36 7.96 19.51
N TYR A 148 -18.16 7.60 18.52
CA TYR A 148 -19.55 8.00 18.34
C TYR A 148 -20.50 6.98 18.97
N ASP A 149 -21.53 7.49 19.65
CA ASP A 149 -22.60 6.68 20.24
C ASP A 149 -23.95 7.36 20.03
N ASP A 150 -24.81 6.73 19.24
CA ASP A 150 -26.20 7.12 18.96
C ASP A 150 -27.21 6.45 19.91
N GLY A 151 -26.72 5.80 20.98
CA GLY A 151 -27.52 4.99 21.89
C GLY A 151 -27.69 3.53 21.46
N ARG A 152 -27.07 3.12 20.33
CA ARG A 152 -27.14 1.73 19.82
C ARG A 152 -25.80 0.99 19.91
N GLY A 153 -24.83 1.57 20.61
CA GLY A 153 -23.49 1.01 20.76
C GLY A 153 -22.42 1.91 20.15
N LYS A 154 -21.23 1.84 20.73
CA LYS A 154 -20.07 2.68 20.39
C LYS A 154 -19.44 2.27 19.05
N ALA A 155 -19.09 3.28 18.27
CA ALA A 155 -18.44 3.14 16.99
C ALA A 155 -17.30 4.15 16.86
N ALA A 156 -16.11 3.71 16.45
CA ALA A 156 -15.08 4.63 16.00
C ALA A 156 -15.48 5.17 14.62
N ILE A 157 -15.28 6.48 14.43
CA ILE A 157 -15.40 7.14 13.13
C ILE A 157 -14.18 8.03 12.95
N SER A 158 -13.56 7.98 11.77
CA SER A 158 -12.42 8.82 11.41
C SER A 158 -12.58 9.43 10.02
N VAL A 159 -11.94 10.57 9.82
CA VAL A 159 -11.79 11.24 8.54
C VAL A 159 -10.31 11.60 8.37
N GLY A 160 -9.68 10.98 7.38
CA GLY A 160 -8.36 11.34 6.87
C GLY A 160 -8.48 12.32 5.70
N ILE A 161 -7.62 13.34 5.68
CA ILE A 161 -7.61 14.38 4.67
C ILE A 161 -6.23 14.43 4.04
N ASN A 162 -6.15 14.23 2.72
CA ASN A 162 -4.88 14.17 2.01
C ASN A 162 -5.00 14.74 0.59
N ARG A 163 -3.89 14.71 -0.14
CA ARG A 163 -3.78 15.03 -1.55
C ARG A 163 -3.22 13.83 -2.30
N VAL A 164 -3.63 13.70 -3.56
CA VAL A 164 -3.07 12.74 -4.51
C VAL A 164 -2.75 13.46 -5.82
N PRO A 165 -1.75 13.02 -6.60
CA PRO A 165 -1.47 13.60 -7.89
C PRO A 165 -2.67 13.43 -8.83
N PRO A 166 -3.29 14.52 -9.34
CA PRO A 166 -4.46 14.40 -10.19
C PRO A 166 -4.19 13.59 -11.47
N GLY A 167 -5.17 12.80 -11.90
CA GLY A 167 -5.10 12.06 -13.17
C GLY A 167 -4.15 10.86 -13.20
N THR A 168 -3.47 10.53 -12.09
CA THR A 168 -2.58 9.37 -12.04
C THR A 168 -3.31 8.05 -11.82
N GLN A 169 -2.60 6.95 -12.00
CA GLN A 169 -3.11 5.62 -11.64
C GLN A 169 -3.35 5.50 -10.13
N GLU A 170 -2.44 6.00 -9.31
CA GLU A 170 -2.56 6.03 -7.84
C GLU A 170 -3.87 6.72 -7.40
N ALA A 171 -4.16 7.91 -7.93
CA ALA A 171 -5.38 8.63 -7.63
C ALA A 171 -6.64 7.84 -8.01
N ARG A 172 -6.59 7.09 -9.12
CA ARG A 172 -7.70 6.22 -9.54
C ARG A 172 -7.82 4.98 -8.66
N GLN A 173 -6.72 4.43 -8.14
CA GLN A 173 -6.74 3.22 -7.31
C GLN A 173 -7.38 3.47 -5.95
N ASN A 174 -7.22 4.67 -5.37
CA ASN A 174 -7.88 5.08 -4.12
C ASN A 174 -9.42 5.17 -4.20
N THR A 175 -10.03 4.92 -5.35
CA THR A 175 -11.49 4.89 -5.47
C THR A 175 -11.96 3.68 -6.27
N GLN A 176 -11.09 2.70 -6.49
CA GLN A 176 -11.45 1.43 -7.11
C GLN A 176 -11.82 0.42 -6.03
N CYS A 177 -12.95 -0.24 -6.25
CA CYS A 177 -13.32 -1.37 -5.42
C CYS A 177 -12.19 -2.41 -5.38
N PRO A 178 -11.79 -2.86 -4.18
CA PRO A 178 -10.83 -3.93 -4.08
C PRO A 178 -11.37 -5.18 -4.75
N ASP A 179 -10.45 -6.04 -5.15
CA ASP A 179 -10.80 -7.28 -5.82
C ASP A 179 -11.32 -8.32 -4.82
N LYS A 180 -12.51 -8.87 -5.08
CA LYS A 180 -13.13 -9.90 -4.22
C LYS A 180 -12.34 -11.21 -4.17
N ALA A 181 -11.45 -11.46 -5.14
CA ALA A 181 -10.57 -12.62 -5.12
C ALA A 181 -9.56 -12.59 -3.96
N PHE A 182 -9.23 -11.39 -3.45
CA PHE A 182 -8.22 -11.19 -2.41
C PHE A 182 -8.78 -10.55 -1.13
N ILE A 183 -9.81 -9.71 -1.25
CA ILE A 183 -10.39 -8.98 -0.12
C ILE A 183 -11.86 -9.32 -0.04
N ALA A 184 -12.26 -9.99 1.05
CA ALA A 184 -13.67 -10.26 1.31
C ALA A 184 -14.36 -8.98 1.79
N TYR A 185 -15.48 -8.63 1.15
CA TYR A 185 -16.33 -7.51 1.57
C TYR A 185 -17.79 -7.78 1.22
N ASP A 186 -18.70 -7.15 1.97
CA ASP A 186 -20.14 -7.31 1.81
C ASP A 186 -20.60 -6.60 0.51
N SER A 187 -20.22 -5.33 0.32
CA SER A 187 -20.54 -4.57 -0.90
C SER A 187 -19.50 -3.50 -1.20
N CYS A 188 -19.28 -3.21 -2.48
CA CYS A 188 -18.49 -2.05 -2.90
C CYS A 188 -19.09 -1.42 -4.15
N SER A 189 -19.06 -0.09 -4.22
CA SER A 189 -19.44 0.65 -5.42
C SER A 189 -18.55 1.88 -5.60
N THR A 190 -18.14 2.13 -6.85
CA THR A 190 -17.50 3.38 -7.26
C THR A 190 -18.47 4.19 -8.11
N THR A 191 -18.67 5.46 -7.76
CA THR A 191 -19.56 6.38 -8.46
C THR A 191 -18.80 7.64 -8.87
N LYS A 192 -19.03 8.12 -10.10
CA LYS A 192 -18.59 9.44 -10.55
C LYS A 192 -19.65 10.48 -10.19
N LEU A 193 -19.28 11.47 -9.38
CA LEU A 193 -20.15 12.55 -8.94
C LEU A 193 -20.27 13.65 -10.02
N ALA A 194 -21.27 14.53 -9.87
CA ALA A 194 -21.56 15.61 -10.82
C ALA A 194 -20.39 16.60 -10.98
N ASP A 195 -19.59 16.80 -9.94
CA ASP A 195 -18.38 17.63 -9.97
C ASP A 195 -17.15 16.92 -10.56
N GLY A 196 -17.32 15.71 -11.08
CA GLY A 196 -16.26 14.89 -11.66
C GLY A 196 -15.46 14.06 -10.66
N SER A 197 -15.71 14.19 -9.35
CA SER A 197 -15.05 13.38 -8.32
C SER A 197 -15.42 11.90 -8.45
N ALA A 198 -14.49 11.02 -8.11
CA ALA A 198 -14.76 9.60 -7.91
C ALA A 198 -14.99 9.34 -6.42
N LEU A 199 -16.07 8.62 -6.08
CA LEU A 199 -16.41 8.21 -4.72
C LEU A 199 -16.54 6.70 -4.67
N MET A 200 -15.74 6.04 -3.84
CA MET A 200 -15.91 4.63 -3.50
C MET A 200 -16.61 4.51 -2.15
N ILE A 201 -17.58 3.62 -2.05
CA ILE A 201 -18.13 3.17 -0.77
C ILE A 201 -17.87 1.67 -0.67
N LEU A 202 -17.15 1.26 0.38
CA LEU A 202 -16.85 -0.13 0.68
C LEU A 202 -17.48 -0.50 2.03
N LYS A 203 -18.20 -1.61 2.08
CA LYS A 203 -18.70 -2.22 3.31
C LYS A 203 -18.05 -3.57 3.47
N GLY A 204 -17.20 -3.74 4.47
CA GLY A 204 -16.48 -4.98 4.71
C GLY A 204 -16.10 -5.14 6.17
N TYR A 205 -14.90 -5.68 6.37
CA TYR A 205 -14.38 -6.08 7.67
C TYR A 205 -12.99 -5.49 7.86
N GLU A 206 -12.62 -5.29 9.11
CA GLU A 206 -11.29 -4.86 9.51
C GLU A 206 -10.22 -5.84 9.02
N TYR A 207 -10.48 -7.13 9.22
CA TYR A 207 -9.63 -8.21 8.73
C TYR A 207 -10.28 -8.90 7.53
N PRO A 208 -9.54 -9.14 6.42
CA PRO A 208 -10.07 -9.84 5.25
C PRO A 208 -10.61 -11.25 5.55
N ASP A 209 -10.08 -11.91 6.58
CA ASP A 209 -10.50 -13.23 7.08
C ASP A 209 -11.74 -13.19 8.01
N LYS A 210 -12.22 -11.98 8.36
CA LYS A 210 -13.35 -11.71 9.25
C LYS A 210 -13.21 -12.25 10.68
N ARG A 211 -11.99 -12.59 11.13
CA ARG A 211 -11.76 -13.34 12.38
C ARG A 211 -12.30 -12.70 13.66
N SER A 212 -12.41 -11.37 13.71
CA SER A 212 -12.90 -10.65 14.89
C SER A 212 -14.39 -10.28 14.81
N GLY A 213 -15.03 -10.45 13.65
CA GLY A 213 -16.37 -9.92 13.39
C GLY A 213 -16.45 -8.38 13.32
N THR A 214 -15.32 -7.67 13.50
CA THR A 214 -15.26 -6.21 13.40
C THR A 214 -15.50 -5.78 11.96
N LYS A 215 -16.60 -5.06 11.74
CA LYS A 215 -16.92 -4.45 10.44
C LYS A 215 -16.21 -3.12 10.30
N LEU A 216 -15.74 -2.84 9.08
CA LEU A 216 -15.13 -1.58 8.65
C LEU A 216 -15.85 -1.12 7.38
N TRP A 217 -16.54 0.02 7.46
CA TRP A 217 -17.11 0.68 6.29
C TRP A 217 -16.28 1.92 5.95
N ARG A 218 -16.06 2.12 4.64
CA ARG A 218 -15.22 3.20 4.12
C ARG A 218 -15.94 4.00 3.04
N ALA A 219 -15.69 5.30 3.02
CA ALA A 219 -15.99 6.17 1.89
C ALA A 219 -14.75 6.97 1.48
N GLU A 220 -14.25 6.70 0.29
CA GLU A 220 -13.04 7.29 -0.26
C GLU A 220 -13.41 8.19 -1.44
N LEU A 221 -13.07 9.49 -1.36
CA LEU A 221 -13.36 10.49 -2.39
C LEU A 221 -12.05 11.03 -2.98
N VAL A 222 -11.90 10.95 -4.30
CA VAL A 222 -10.86 11.65 -5.04
C VAL A 222 -11.50 12.65 -6.00
N THR A 223 -11.14 13.92 -5.86
CA THR A 223 -11.63 14.99 -6.73
C THR A 223 -10.77 15.14 -8.00
N PRO A 224 -11.25 15.83 -9.04
CA PRO A 224 -10.43 16.12 -10.23
C PRO A 224 -9.17 16.94 -9.96
N THR A 225 -9.15 17.70 -8.86
CA THR A 225 -8.00 18.52 -8.42
C THR A 225 -7.12 17.82 -7.39
N GLY A 226 -7.37 16.53 -7.12
CA GLY A 226 -6.52 15.67 -6.31
C GLY A 226 -6.65 15.91 -4.81
N GLN A 227 -7.81 16.38 -4.32
CA GLN A 227 -8.14 16.23 -2.90
C GLN A 227 -8.58 14.77 -2.67
N PHE A 228 -8.06 14.16 -1.61
CA PHE A 228 -8.38 12.80 -1.21
C PHE A 228 -8.94 12.78 0.22
N ILE A 229 -10.19 12.35 0.37
CA ILE A 229 -10.87 12.23 1.66
C ILE A 229 -11.15 10.75 1.92
N ASP A 230 -10.72 10.25 3.07
CA ASP A 230 -10.96 8.88 3.52
C ASP A 230 -11.79 8.90 4.80
N VAL A 231 -13.03 8.44 4.72
CA VAL A 231 -13.91 8.29 5.88
C VAL A 231 -13.97 6.82 6.25
N GLN A 232 -13.68 6.50 7.50
CA GLN A 232 -13.77 5.13 8.01
C GLN A 232 -14.69 5.08 9.24
N GLU A 233 -15.42 3.98 9.39
CA GLU A 233 -16.18 3.69 10.59
C GLU A 233 -16.20 2.20 10.93
N TRP A 234 -16.25 1.93 12.23
CA TRP A 234 -16.28 0.58 12.78
C TRP A 234 -17.54 0.33 13.58
N ASN A 235 -17.95 -0.94 13.68
CA ASN A 235 -19.03 -1.39 14.58
C ASN A 235 -18.53 -1.64 16.02
N ALA A 236 -17.34 -1.14 16.34
CA ALA A 236 -16.68 -1.23 17.62
C ALA A 236 -16.11 0.14 18.01
N ALA A 237 -15.79 0.34 19.28
CA ALA A 237 -15.26 1.61 19.78
C ALA A 237 -13.83 1.93 19.28
N ALA A 238 -13.16 0.99 18.62
CA ALA A 238 -11.86 1.15 17.99
C ALA A 238 -11.70 0.12 16.86
N GLU A 239 -10.64 0.27 16.06
CA GLU A 239 -10.22 -0.70 15.05
C GLU A 239 -9.78 -2.05 15.66
N LYS A 240 -9.43 -3.00 14.79
CA LYS A 240 -8.83 -4.30 15.16
C LYS A 240 -9.72 -5.11 16.10
N ASP A 241 -9.10 -5.85 17.02
CA ASP A 241 -9.72 -6.78 17.96
C ASP A 241 -10.53 -6.10 19.09
N ALA A 242 -10.88 -4.82 18.93
CA ALA A 242 -11.79 -4.14 19.83
C ALA A 242 -13.16 -4.84 19.87
N PRO A 243 -13.79 -5.00 21.05
CA PRO A 243 -15.07 -5.68 21.14
C PRO A 243 -16.14 -5.03 20.28
N VAL A 244 -16.80 -5.83 19.44
CA VAL A 244 -17.97 -5.41 18.67
C VAL A 244 -19.07 -4.98 19.64
N THR A 245 -19.62 -3.79 19.45
CA THR A 245 -20.67 -3.26 20.34
C THR A 245 -22.02 -3.10 19.64
N ARG A 246 -22.04 -3.22 18.32
CA ARG A 246 -23.24 -3.12 17.47
C ARG A 246 -23.10 -4.00 16.23
N PRO A 247 -24.21 -4.42 15.58
CA PRO A 247 -24.13 -5.30 14.41
C PRO A 247 -23.44 -4.66 13.20
N GLU A 248 -23.68 -3.38 12.96
CA GLU A 248 -23.16 -2.62 11.81
C GLU A 248 -22.64 -1.25 12.24
N PRO A 249 -21.64 -0.69 11.52
CA PRO A 249 -21.24 0.70 11.72
C PRO A 249 -22.44 1.68 11.60
N PRO A 250 -22.39 2.82 12.30
CA PRO A 250 -23.55 3.70 12.51
C PRO A 250 -24.04 4.46 11.27
N LEU A 251 -23.17 4.80 10.33
CA LEU A 251 -23.52 5.67 9.21
C LEU A 251 -24.05 4.84 8.03
N SER A 252 -25.18 5.27 7.47
CA SER A 252 -25.65 4.69 6.22
C SER A 252 -24.74 5.09 5.05
N ALA A 253 -24.82 4.37 3.93
CA ALA A 253 -24.06 4.74 2.73
C ALA A 253 -24.31 6.20 2.29
N ALA A 254 -25.56 6.68 2.41
CA ALA A 254 -25.90 8.08 2.12
C ALA A 254 -25.24 9.06 3.10
N ARG A 255 -25.09 8.70 4.38
CA ARG A 255 -24.40 9.52 5.38
C ARG A 255 -22.89 9.50 5.20
N LEU A 256 -22.31 8.36 4.84
CA LEU A 256 -20.92 8.25 4.43
C LEU A 256 -20.62 9.14 3.21
N THR A 257 -21.47 9.11 2.18
CA THR A 257 -21.38 10.03 1.04
C THR A 257 -21.43 11.48 1.49
N ALA A 258 -22.42 11.87 2.30
CA ALA A 258 -22.56 13.25 2.76
C ALA A 258 -21.34 13.70 3.55
N LEU A 259 -20.79 12.85 4.42
CA LEU A 259 -19.60 13.13 5.20
C LEU A 259 -18.36 13.24 4.32
N ALA A 260 -18.11 12.30 3.41
CA ALA A 260 -16.93 12.30 2.53
C ALA A 260 -16.93 13.47 1.53
N THR A 261 -18.10 13.89 1.08
CA THR A 261 -18.28 14.95 0.07
C THR A 261 -18.38 16.37 0.63
N ALA A 262 -18.37 16.53 1.96
CA ALA A 262 -18.50 17.84 2.60
C ALA A 262 -17.42 18.82 2.10
N ALA A 263 -17.84 20.03 1.74
CA ALA A 263 -16.98 21.04 1.14
C ALA A 263 -15.85 21.48 2.10
N GLU A 264 -16.11 21.43 3.41
CA GLU A 264 -15.16 21.76 4.47
C GLU A 264 -13.89 20.90 4.41
N TRP A 265 -13.99 19.62 4.04
CA TRP A 265 -12.83 18.74 3.89
C TRP A 265 -11.98 19.12 2.68
N ARG A 266 -12.60 19.59 1.60
CA ARG A 266 -11.89 20.08 0.41
C ARG A 266 -11.11 21.34 0.75
N THR A 267 -11.71 22.25 1.52
CA THR A 267 -11.02 23.44 2.04
C THR A 267 -9.81 23.05 2.88
N ALA A 268 -9.93 22.06 3.76
CA ALA A 268 -8.81 21.56 4.56
C ALA A 268 -7.72 20.90 3.71
N ALA A 269 -8.08 20.07 2.72
CA ALA A 269 -7.12 19.45 1.80
C ALA A 269 -6.35 20.49 0.98
N ASP A 270 -6.99 21.61 0.62
CA ASP A 270 -6.32 22.71 -0.09
C ASP A 270 -5.41 23.57 0.80
N ALA A 271 -5.61 23.53 2.11
CA ALA A 271 -4.76 24.20 3.09
C ALA A 271 -3.51 23.37 3.46
N ILE A 272 -3.39 22.13 2.98
CA ILE A 272 -2.15 21.36 3.08
C ILE A 272 -1.07 22.07 2.24
N PRO A 273 0.11 22.39 2.81
CA PRO A 273 1.19 23.05 2.07
C PRO A 273 1.59 22.27 0.82
N ALA A 274 1.76 22.97 -0.31
CA ALA A 274 2.13 22.34 -1.59
C ALA A 274 3.46 21.57 -1.53
N SER A 275 4.38 21.98 -0.64
CA SER A 275 5.64 21.26 -0.38
C SER A 275 5.44 19.86 0.23
N GLN A 276 4.26 19.60 0.81
CA GLN A 276 3.87 18.32 1.40
C GLN A 276 2.98 17.49 0.47
N TRP A 277 2.59 18.02 -0.70
CA TRP A 277 1.77 17.24 -1.62
C TRP A 277 2.60 16.10 -2.20
N PRO A 278 2.01 14.90 -2.35
CA PRO A 278 2.67 13.84 -3.10
C PRO A 278 2.97 14.37 -4.51
N LYS A 279 4.24 14.27 -4.90
CA LYS A 279 4.64 14.59 -6.26
C LYS A 279 4.40 13.36 -7.12
N PRO A 280 3.90 13.50 -8.36
CA PRO A 280 3.93 12.40 -9.30
C PRO A 280 5.36 11.86 -9.36
N ALA A 281 5.51 10.53 -9.36
CA ALA A 281 6.81 9.92 -9.58
C ALA A 281 7.39 10.48 -10.90
N PRO A 282 8.57 11.13 -10.89
CA PRO A 282 9.12 11.72 -12.09
C PRO A 282 9.45 10.61 -13.08
N ASN A 283 8.79 10.64 -14.25
CA ASN A 283 8.99 9.68 -15.34
C ASN A 283 9.13 8.25 -14.81
N GLU A 284 8.08 7.73 -14.16
CA GLU A 284 7.99 6.28 -13.98
C GLU A 284 8.25 5.67 -15.37
N PRO A 285 9.30 4.85 -15.54
CA PRO A 285 9.55 4.18 -16.81
C PRO A 285 8.22 3.56 -17.23
N LYS A 286 7.81 3.72 -18.50
CA LYS A 286 6.61 3.03 -18.99
C LYS A 286 6.79 1.58 -18.57
N GLY A 287 6.01 1.15 -17.57
CA GLY A 287 6.11 -0.19 -17.04
C GLY A 287 5.89 -1.18 -18.18
N PRO A 288 6.32 -2.43 -18.00
CA PRO A 288 6.02 -3.47 -18.97
C PRO A 288 4.54 -3.42 -19.34
N THR A 289 4.24 -3.54 -20.63
CA THR A 289 2.87 -3.35 -21.12
C THR A 289 2.17 -4.69 -21.27
N GLY A 290 0.84 -4.68 -21.15
CA GLY A 290 0.02 -5.87 -21.33
C GLY A 290 -0.80 -6.24 -20.11
N SER A 291 -1.38 -7.43 -20.14
CA SER A 291 -2.23 -7.94 -19.09
C SER A 291 -1.99 -9.44 -18.92
N VAL A 292 -1.41 -9.81 -17.79
CA VAL A 292 -1.25 -11.21 -17.39
C VAL A 292 -2.60 -11.89 -17.29
N SER A 293 -3.61 -11.23 -16.73
CA SER A 293 -4.99 -11.75 -16.65
C SER A 293 -5.58 -12.06 -18.03
N ALA A 294 -5.34 -11.19 -19.03
CA ALA A 294 -5.83 -11.41 -20.40
C ALA A 294 -5.09 -12.55 -21.11
N THR A 295 -3.76 -12.62 -20.97
CA THR A 295 -2.96 -13.72 -21.51
C THR A 295 -3.33 -15.05 -20.87
N LEU A 296 -3.50 -15.07 -19.54
CA LEU A 296 -3.94 -16.24 -18.78
C LEU A 296 -5.30 -16.73 -19.26
N ALA A 297 -6.28 -15.82 -19.40
CA ALA A 297 -7.60 -16.13 -19.94
C ALA A 297 -7.53 -16.79 -21.33
N GLY A 298 -6.64 -16.30 -22.21
CA GLY A 298 -6.43 -16.86 -23.54
C GLY A 298 -5.65 -18.18 -23.59
N LEU A 299 -5.12 -18.64 -22.46
CA LEU A 299 -4.40 -19.92 -22.31
C LEU A 299 -5.20 -20.99 -21.58
N LEU A 300 -6.38 -20.64 -21.07
CA LEU A 300 -7.26 -21.60 -20.40
C LEU A 300 -7.75 -22.70 -21.36
N PRO A 301 -7.94 -23.93 -20.86
CA PRO A 301 -8.50 -25.01 -21.66
C PRO A 301 -9.94 -24.73 -22.09
N LYS A 302 -10.43 -25.42 -23.12
CA LYS A 302 -11.86 -25.40 -23.44
C LYS A 302 -12.68 -26.03 -22.32
N GLY A 303 -13.91 -25.55 -22.11
CA GLY A 303 -14.84 -26.11 -21.13
C GLY A 303 -14.68 -25.58 -19.70
N VAL A 304 -13.89 -24.52 -19.51
CA VAL A 304 -13.91 -23.72 -18.28
C VAL A 304 -14.46 -22.33 -18.59
N GLU A 305 -15.40 -21.87 -17.79
CA GLU A 305 -15.95 -20.53 -17.85
C GLU A 305 -15.11 -19.59 -16.97
N ILE A 306 -14.87 -18.37 -17.44
CA ILE A 306 -14.24 -17.32 -16.62
C ILE A 306 -15.35 -16.50 -15.97
N VAL A 307 -15.55 -16.68 -14.66
CA VAL A 307 -16.58 -15.97 -13.90
C VAL A 307 -16.07 -14.66 -13.29
N SER A 308 -14.75 -14.51 -13.14
CA SER A 308 -14.08 -13.26 -12.77
C SER A 308 -12.66 -13.23 -13.31
N LYS A 309 -12.08 -12.03 -13.48
CA LYS A 309 -10.68 -11.85 -13.90
C LYS A 309 -10.11 -10.55 -13.36
N GLY A 310 -8.80 -10.55 -13.12
CA GLY A 310 -8.08 -9.35 -12.71
C GLY A 310 -8.00 -8.29 -13.80
N ASN A 311 -7.73 -7.06 -13.37
CA ASN A 311 -7.47 -5.94 -14.26
C ASN A 311 -6.16 -6.11 -15.06
N ALA A 312 -5.89 -5.17 -15.96
CA ALA A 312 -4.65 -5.13 -16.70
C ALA A 312 -3.48 -4.81 -15.76
N ASP A 313 -2.60 -5.80 -15.57
CA ASP A 313 -1.34 -5.69 -14.86
C ASP A 313 -0.33 -6.62 -15.59
N PRO A 314 0.90 -6.13 -15.86
CA PRO A 314 1.91 -6.84 -16.64
C PRO A 314 2.71 -7.88 -15.84
N GLU A 315 2.68 -7.84 -14.50
CA GLU A 315 3.47 -8.71 -13.63
C GLU A 315 2.61 -9.66 -12.79
N PHE A 316 1.31 -9.37 -12.67
CA PHE A 316 0.36 -10.18 -11.94
C PHE A 316 -0.97 -10.28 -12.68
N GLY A 317 -1.61 -11.42 -12.58
CA GLY A 317 -2.97 -11.57 -13.05
C GLY A 317 -3.63 -12.79 -12.47
N TYR A 318 -4.96 -12.82 -12.56
CA TYR A 318 -5.72 -13.97 -12.13
C TYR A 318 -7.01 -14.11 -12.94
N VAL A 319 -7.56 -15.31 -12.89
CA VAL A 319 -8.90 -15.64 -13.35
C VAL A 319 -9.56 -16.51 -12.29
N VAL A 320 -10.86 -16.33 -12.08
CA VAL A 320 -11.68 -17.30 -11.37
C VAL A 320 -12.44 -18.08 -12.42
N VAL A 321 -12.23 -19.39 -12.42
CA VAL A 321 -12.85 -20.31 -13.39
C VAL A 321 -13.90 -21.18 -12.73
N ASP A 322 -14.91 -21.57 -13.50
CA ASP A 322 -15.88 -22.58 -13.12
C ASP A 322 -16.05 -23.60 -14.25
N ASP A 323 -15.96 -24.89 -13.92
CA ASP A 323 -16.14 -26.03 -14.82
C ASP A 323 -17.48 -26.77 -14.54
N GLY A 324 -18.40 -26.11 -13.85
CA GLY A 324 -19.66 -26.68 -13.36
C GLY A 324 -19.52 -27.40 -12.02
N LYS A 325 -18.33 -27.42 -11.41
CA LYS A 325 -18.06 -28.04 -10.10
C LYS A 325 -17.69 -27.02 -9.02
N GLY A 326 -17.87 -25.73 -9.31
CA GLY A 326 -17.63 -24.63 -8.40
C GLY A 326 -16.35 -23.87 -8.71
N ALA A 327 -16.35 -22.60 -8.30
CA ALA A 327 -15.31 -21.62 -8.59
C ALA A 327 -13.91 -22.02 -8.10
N SER A 328 -12.89 -21.72 -8.91
CA SER A 328 -11.48 -21.98 -8.65
C SER A 328 -10.64 -20.80 -9.11
N LEU A 329 -9.91 -20.18 -8.18
CA LEU A 329 -8.97 -19.09 -8.45
C LEU A 329 -7.71 -19.67 -9.07
N VAL A 330 -7.27 -19.09 -10.19
CA VAL A 330 -5.98 -19.33 -10.83
C VAL A 330 -5.27 -17.99 -10.93
N GLN A 331 -4.13 -17.87 -10.26
CA GLN A 331 -3.33 -16.64 -10.23
C GLN A 331 -1.92 -16.89 -10.77
N LEU A 332 -1.32 -15.86 -11.33
CA LEU A 332 -0.03 -15.96 -12.01
C LEU A 332 0.79 -14.69 -11.80
N ASN A 333 2.08 -14.86 -11.55
CA ASN A 333 3.06 -13.79 -11.63
C ASN A 333 4.01 -14.01 -12.82
N VAL A 334 4.29 -12.93 -13.54
CA VAL A 334 5.37 -12.84 -14.53
C VAL A 334 6.40 -11.89 -13.96
N GLN A 335 7.58 -12.40 -13.63
CA GLN A 335 8.65 -11.62 -13.01
C GLN A 335 9.84 -11.54 -13.95
N PRO A 336 10.29 -10.32 -14.32
CA PRO A 336 11.50 -10.16 -15.10
C PRO A 336 12.73 -10.49 -14.26
N ASP A 337 13.65 -11.28 -14.82
CA ASP A 337 14.97 -11.62 -14.28
C ASP A 337 15.03 -11.94 -12.77
N MET A 338 14.71 -13.18 -12.40
CA MET A 338 14.76 -13.72 -11.04
C MET A 338 15.94 -14.69 -10.83
N ARG A 339 17.03 -14.53 -11.59
CA ARG A 339 18.23 -15.38 -11.44
C ARG A 339 18.88 -15.27 -10.07
N ASP A 340 18.70 -14.14 -9.37
CA ASP A 340 19.27 -13.91 -8.05
C ASP A 340 18.69 -14.78 -6.94
N VAL A 341 17.48 -15.33 -7.13
CA VAL A 341 16.81 -16.25 -6.20
C VAL A 341 16.68 -17.66 -6.76
N GLU A 342 17.26 -17.93 -7.93
CA GLU A 342 17.14 -19.23 -8.61
C GLU A 342 17.58 -20.40 -7.72
N GLY A 343 18.72 -20.25 -7.02
CA GLY A 343 19.22 -21.28 -6.11
C GLY A 343 18.38 -21.50 -4.84
N GLU A 344 17.53 -20.55 -4.47
CA GLU A 344 16.60 -20.67 -3.35
C GLU A 344 15.31 -21.40 -3.78
N LEU A 345 14.90 -21.24 -5.05
CA LEU A 345 13.63 -21.73 -5.58
C LEU A 345 13.77 -23.07 -6.32
N PHE A 346 14.90 -23.32 -6.97
CA PHE A 346 15.12 -24.46 -7.85
C PHE A 346 16.34 -25.27 -7.40
N GLY A 347 16.08 -26.39 -6.71
CA GLY A 347 17.10 -27.31 -6.22
C GLY A 347 17.68 -28.24 -7.30
N ALA A 348 18.60 -29.12 -6.90
CA ALA A 348 19.29 -30.06 -7.81
C ALA A 348 18.33 -31.01 -8.56
N ASP A 349 17.21 -31.38 -7.94
CA ASP A 349 16.23 -32.32 -8.51
C ASP A 349 15.17 -31.64 -9.40
N THR A 350 15.39 -30.37 -9.75
CA THR A 350 14.49 -29.59 -10.60
C THR A 350 14.37 -30.20 -11.99
N LYS A 351 13.14 -30.30 -12.51
CA LYS A 351 12.91 -30.70 -13.90
C LYS A 351 13.42 -29.59 -14.83
N VAL A 352 14.25 -29.96 -15.80
CA VAL A 352 14.72 -29.05 -16.85
C VAL A 352 14.10 -29.44 -18.19
N LEU A 353 13.43 -28.49 -18.85
CA LEU A 353 12.85 -28.66 -20.19
C LEU A 353 13.93 -28.53 -21.28
N PRO A 354 13.67 -28.98 -22.51
CA PRO A 354 14.65 -28.92 -23.61
C PRO A 354 15.16 -27.51 -23.94
N ASP A 355 14.37 -26.47 -23.65
CA ASP A 355 14.74 -25.06 -23.84
C ASP A 355 15.54 -24.47 -22.66
N GLY A 356 15.89 -25.30 -21.67
CA GLY A 356 16.59 -24.89 -20.45
C GLY A 356 15.68 -24.35 -19.36
N THR A 357 14.36 -24.27 -19.58
CA THR A 357 13.42 -23.83 -18.54
C THR A 357 13.40 -24.82 -17.38
N LYS A 358 13.65 -24.32 -16.18
CA LYS A 358 13.54 -25.06 -14.93
C LYS A 358 12.11 -25.03 -14.43
N VAL A 359 11.61 -26.15 -13.92
CA VAL A 359 10.22 -26.33 -13.47
C VAL A 359 10.19 -27.08 -12.14
N VAL A 360 9.49 -26.52 -11.15
CA VAL A 360 9.12 -27.21 -9.91
C VAL A 360 7.61 -27.13 -9.67
N THR A 361 7.07 -28.14 -9.00
CA THR A 361 5.64 -28.22 -8.71
C THR A 361 5.40 -28.50 -7.23
N HIS A 362 4.42 -27.83 -6.65
CA HIS A 362 4.08 -27.96 -5.24
C HIS A 362 2.58 -28.15 -5.03
N ARG A 363 2.22 -28.95 -4.04
CA ARG A 363 0.87 -28.98 -3.46
C ARG A 363 0.99 -28.59 -2.00
N SER A 364 0.29 -27.55 -1.60
CA SER A 364 0.29 -27.09 -0.21
C SER A 364 -1.14 -26.89 0.29
N ALA A 365 -1.28 -26.77 1.61
CA ALA A 365 -2.42 -26.06 2.17
C ALA A 365 -2.41 -24.62 1.62
N GLY A 366 -3.59 -24.02 1.47
CA GLY A 366 -3.68 -22.57 1.27
C GLY A 366 -3.61 -21.85 2.62
N ASP A 367 -4.41 -20.80 2.79
CA ASP A 367 -4.45 -20.04 4.04
C ASP A 367 -4.76 -20.95 5.25
N LYS A 368 -3.94 -20.83 6.29
CA LYS A 368 -4.04 -21.63 7.52
C LYS A 368 -5.38 -21.43 8.25
N ASP A 369 -6.00 -20.28 8.06
CA ASP A 369 -7.23 -19.89 8.76
C ASP A 369 -8.48 -20.38 7.99
N ILE A 370 -8.33 -21.00 6.82
CA ILE A 370 -9.42 -21.55 6.01
C ILE A 370 -9.33 -23.08 5.92
N ALA A 371 -10.19 -23.77 6.66
CA ALA A 371 -10.20 -25.23 6.69
C ALA A 371 -10.39 -25.85 5.29
N GLY A 372 -9.48 -26.75 4.91
CA GLY A 372 -9.58 -27.56 3.67
C GLY A 372 -9.18 -26.83 2.38
N ILE A 373 -8.72 -25.58 2.45
CA ILE A 373 -8.20 -24.88 1.27
C ILE A 373 -6.85 -25.49 0.85
N VAL A 374 -6.67 -25.70 -0.45
CA VAL A 374 -5.43 -26.19 -1.04
C VAL A 374 -4.97 -25.28 -2.15
N MET A 375 -3.66 -25.19 -2.33
CA MET A 375 -3.00 -24.45 -3.39
C MET A 375 -2.06 -25.38 -4.16
N TRP A 376 -2.21 -25.44 -5.48
CA TRP A 376 -1.35 -26.17 -6.38
C TRP A 376 -0.55 -25.19 -7.22
N THR A 377 0.77 -25.29 -7.17
CA THR A 377 1.68 -24.31 -7.79
C THR A 377 2.60 -24.99 -8.78
N VAL A 378 2.83 -24.32 -9.90
CA VAL A 378 3.94 -24.60 -10.82
C VAL A 378 4.78 -23.35 -10.91
N ASP A 379 6.06 -23.49 -10.63
CA ASP A 379 7.04 -22.41 -10.68
C ASP A 379 8.06 -22.72 -11.77
N THR A 380 8.32 -21.74 -12.63
CA THR A 380 9.21 -21.91 -13.78
C THR A 380 10.17 -20.74 -13.87
N ILE A 381 11.43 -21.00 -14.20
CA ILE A 381 12.40 -19.96 -14.56
C ILE A 381 13.10 -20.33 -15.86
N ARG A 382 13.05 -19.42 -16.83
CA ARG A 382 13.71 -19.54 -18.14
C ARG A 382 15.19 -19.17 -18.03
N PRO A 383 16.04 -19.57 -18.99
CA PRO A 383 17.47 -19.19 -18.99
C PRO A 383 17.75 -17.69 -19.00
N ASP A 384 16.82 -16.89 -19.53
CA ASP A 384 16.87 -15.41 -19.50
C ASP A 384 16.54 -14.82 -18.11
N GLY A 385 16.20 -15.66 -17.14
CA GLY A 385 15.79 -15.28 -15.79
C GLY A 385 14.31 -14.99 -15.65
N ARG A 386 13.51 -14.98 -16.73
CA ARG A 386 12.07 -14.73 -16.61
C ARG A 386 11.40 -15.87 -15.84
N ARG A 387 10.82 -15.52 -14.69
CA ARG A 387 10.07 -16.44 -13.84
C ARG A 387 8.57 -16.31 -14.10
N VAL A 388 7.92 -17.44 -14.32
CA VAL A 388 6.45 -17.54 -14.39
C VAL A 388 6.01 -18.53 -13.33
N VAL A 389 5.31 -18.04 -12.31
CA VAL A 389 4.75 -18.86 -11.23
C VAL A 389 3.23 -18.77 -11.29
N ILE A 390 2.57 -19.92 -11.40
CA ILE A 390 1.12 -20.04 -11.47
C ILE A 390 0.64 -20.89 -10.30
N SER A 391 -0.41 -20.45 -9.63
CA SER A 391 -1.04 -21.15 -8.52
C SER A 391 -2.55 -21.28 -8.75
N ALA A 392 -3.12 -22.42 -8.40
CA ALA A 392 -4.55 -22.64 -8.44
C ALA A 392 -5.09 -23.10 -7.08
N PHE A 393 -6.23 -22.55 -6.69
CA PHE A 393 -6.93 -22.85 -5.45
C PHE A 393 -8.20 -23.64 -5.71
N ASN A 394 -8.61 -24.46 -4.75
CA ASN A 394 -9.90 -25.16 -4.76
C ASN A 394 -11.07 -24.28 -4.28
N SER A 395 -10.92 -22.97 -4.39
CA SER A 395 -11.88 -21.94 -4.00
C SER A 395 -11.78 -20.77 -4.96
N GLY A 396 -12.85 -19.98 -5.11
CA GLY A 396 -12.88 -18.79 -5.98
C GLY A 396 -12.09 -17.58 -5.44
N ALA A 397 -11.65 -17.63 -4.18
CA ALA A 397 -10.81 -16.62 -3.54
C ALA A 397 -9.88 -17.27 -2.51
N GLN A 398 -8.79 -16.59 -2.14
CA GLN A 398 -7.83 -17.13 -1.15
C GLN A 398 -8.42 -17.17 0.27
N THR A 399 -9.44 -16.36 0.55
CA THR A 399 -10.00 -16.12 1.89
C THR A 399 -11.37 -16.76 2.10
N THR A 400 -11.83 -17.59 1.16
CA THR A 400 -13.16 -18.22 1.23
C THR A 400 -13.06 -19.74 1.26
N ALA A 401 -14.01 -20.36 1.96
CA ALA A 401 -14.08 -21.82 2.10
C ALA A 401 -14.03 -22.52 0.72
N PRO A 402 -13.43 -23.72 0.65
CA PRO A 402 -13.39 -24.50 -0.58
C PRO A 402 -14.77 -24.74 -1.19
N THR A 403 -14.87 -24.57 -2.50
CA THR A 403 -16.05 -24.95 -3.29
C THR A 403 -15.94 -26.39 -3.80
N ARG A 404 -14.73 -26.95 -3.77
CA ARG A 404 -14.33 -28.23 -4.37
C ARG A 404 -13.13 -28.84 -3.64
N LYS A 405 -12.85 -30.13 -3.88
CA LYS A 405 -11.74 -30.84 -3.21
C LYS A 405 -10.35 -30.48 -3.75
N THR A 406 -10.26 -30.16 -5.03
CA THR A 406 -9.01 -29.82 -5.71
C THR A 406 -9.24 -28.68 -6.71
N PRO A 407 -8.21 -27.91 -7.08
CA PRO A 407 -8.35 -26.84 -8.08
C PRO A 407 -8.90 -27.36 -9.42
N ALA A 408 -9.54 -26.46 -10.19
CA ALA A 408 -10.11 -26.79 -11.49
C ALA A 408 -9.06 -27.20 -12.53
N LEU A 409 -7.84 -26.65 -12.41
CA LEU A 409 -6.72 -26.99 -13.28
C LEU A 409 -5.77 -27.95 -12.58
N THR A 410 -5.34 -29.00 -13.31
CA THR A 410 -4.34 -29.95 -12.83
C THR A 410 -2.93 -29.35 -12.90
N LEU A 411 -1.97 -29.88 -12.12
CA LEU A 411 -0.56 -29.46 -12.21
C LEU A 411 -0.01 -29.53 -13.65
N SER A 412 -0.38 -30.56 -14.43
CA SER A 412 0.03 -30.65 -15.84
C SER A 412 -0.56 -29.54 -16.71
N ARG A 413 -1.80 -29.09 -16.43
CA ARG A 413 -2.38 -27.93 -17.13
C ARG A 413 -1.72 -26.63 -16.71
N LEU A 414 -1.45 -26.47 -15.42
CA LEU A 414 -0.73 -25.32 -14.88
C LEU A 414 0.68 -25.21 -15.48
N GLU A 415 1.40 -26.33 -15.60
CA GLU A 415 2.73 -26.38 -16.22
C GLU A 415 2.65 -25.95 -17.69
N LYS A 416 1.72 -26.51 -18.47
CA LYS A 416 1.52 -26.09 -19.87
C LYS A 416 1.27 -24.59 -20.00
N ILE A 417 0.49 -24.02 -19.09
CA ILE A 417 0.25 -22.57 -19.06
C ILE A 417 1.55 -21.85 -18.70
N ALA A 418 2.24 -22.20 -17.62
CA ALA A 418 3.45 -21.50 -17.15
C ALA A 418 4.59 -21.49 -18.18
N THR A 419 4.71 -22.56 -18.95
CA THR A 419 5.75 -22.72 -19.98
C THR A 419 5.37 -22.13 -21.34
N ASP A 420 4.16 -21.58 -21.50
CA ASP A 420 3.69 -21.07 -22.79
C ASP A 420 4.57 -19.89 -23.27
N PRO A 421 4.96 -19.84 -24.56
CA PRO A 421 5.82 -18.76 -25.08
C PRO A 421 5.13 -17.39 -25.11
N LYS A 422 3.80 -17.29 -24.98
CA LYS A 422 3.10 -15.99 -24.89
C LYS A 422 3.56 -15.15 -23.70
N TRP A 423 4.12 -15.75 -22.65
CA TRP A 423 4.71 -14.99 -21.54
C TRP A 423 5.95 -14.21 -21.94
N ASN A 424 6.58 -14.55 -23.07
CA ASN A 424 7.75 -13.84 -23.56
C ASN A 424 7.42 -12.47 -24.16
N THR A 425 6.15 -12.24 -24.51
CA THR A 425 5.67 -10.98 -25.09
C THR A 425 5.12 -10.02 -24.05
N LEU A 426 5.02 -10.43 -22.78
CA LEU A 426 4.70 -9.55 -21.66
C LEU A 426 6.01 -9.04 -21.05
N GLY A 427 6.12 -7.72 -20.92
CA GLY A 427 7.38 -7.06 -20.65
C GLY A 427 7.51 -5.76 -21.42
#